data_AF-A0AAJ1UBN1-F1
#
_entry.id   AF-A0AAJ1UBN1-F1
#
_cell.length_a   1.000
_cell.length_b   1.000
_cell.length_c   1.000
_cell.angle_alpha   90.00
_cell.angle_beta   90.00
_cell.angle_gamma   90.00
#
_symmetry.space_group_name_H-M   'P 1'
#
loop_
_entity.id
_entity.type
_entity.pdbx_description
1 polymer ?
#
loop_
_entity_poly.entity_id
_entity_poly.type
_entity_poly.pdbx_seq_one_letter_code
_entity_poly.pdbx_strand_id
1 'polypeptide(L)'
;MNDETRMPGSLAEEADLQYNKLRAEGHGGWGGDQFDQRRVGWETTLRTLMENQLLPAAPARILELGCGNGMISLILANQGYSVVGVDISRS
;
A
#
# COMPACT_ATOMS: atom_id res chain seq x y z
N MET A 1 -31.79 20.89 8.31
CA MET A 1 -30.90 21.41 7.25
C MET A 1 -29.59 21.73 7.92
N ASN A 2 -28.62 20.82 7.73
CA ASN A 2 -27.17 21.02 7.68
C ASN A 2 -26.56 19.61 7.72
N ASP A 3 -26.30 19.16 6.49
CA ASP A 3 -25.38 18.10 6.05
C ASP A 3 -23.93 18.49 6.41
N GLU A 4 -22.97 17.58 6.19
CA GLU A 4 -21.51 17.65 6.44
C GLU A 4 -21.10 17.02 7.79
N THR A 5 -20.45 15.85 7.88
CA THR A 5 -19.44 15.26 7.00
C THR A 5 -19.49 13.72 7.03
N ARG A 6 -19.86 13.12 5.90
CA ARG A 6 -19.57 11.73 5.54
C ARG A 6 -18.05 11.54 5.53
N MET A 7 -17.51 10.65 6.37
CA MET A 7 -16.07 10.34 6.39
C MET A 7 -15.64 9.86 4.99
N PRO A 8 -14.53 10.35 4.42
CA PRO A 8 -14.19 10.12 3.03
C PRO A 8 -13.52 8.75 2.88
N GLY A 9 -14.24 7.79 2.31
CA GLY A 9 -13.67 6.58 1.72
C GLY A 9 -13.03 5.57 2.67
N SER A 10 -12.93 4.33 2.19
CA SER A 10 -12.10 3.29 2.76
C SER A 10 -10.62 3.71 2.78
N LEU A 11 -9.82 3.11 3.67
CA LEU A 11 -8.35 3.31 3.70
C LEU A 11 -7.68 3.09 2.33
N ALA A 12 -8.30 2.27 1.47
CA ALA A 12 -7.86 2.08 0.09
C ALA A 12 -8.05 3.34 -0.76
N GLU A 13 -9.17 4.04 -0.62
CA GLU A 13 -9.44 5.29 -1.34
C GLU A 13 -8.50 6.42 -0.87
N GLU A 14 -8.18 6.50 0.43
CA GLU A 14 -7.19 7.46 0.94
C GLU A 14 -5.77 7.17 0.43
N ALA A 15 -5.39 5.90 0.37
CA ALA A 15 -4.10 5.49 -0.18
C ALA A 15 -4.01 5.75 -1.70
N ASP A 16 -5.10 5.53 -2.44
CA ASP A 16 -5.18 5.84 -3.87
C ASP A 16 -5.08 7.36 -4.12
N LEU A 17 -5.69 8.18 -3.25
CA LEU A 17 -5.55 9.65 -3.30
C LEU A 17 -4.11 10.10 -3.04
N GLN A 18 -3.46 9.54 -2.01
CA GLN A 18 -2.06 9.80 -1.67
C GLN A 18 -1.14 9.40 -2.84
N TYR A 19 -1.39 8.23 -3.45
CA TYR A 19 -0.67 7.74 -4.61
C TYR A 19 -0.83 8.64 -5.83
N ASN A 20 -2.06 9.03 -6.17
CA ASN A 20 -2.35 9.92 -7.29
C ASN A 20 -1.69 11.29 -7.11
N LYS A 21 -1.66 11.81 -5.88
CA LYS A 21 -0.96 13.05 -5.54
C LYS A 21 0.53 12.94 -5.80
N LEU A 22 1.19 11.92 -5.27
CA LEU A 22 2.64 11.71 -5.45
C LEU A 22 3.00 11.53 -6.92
N ARG A 23 2.17 10.82 -7.70
CA ARG A 23 2.35 10.71 -9.17
C ARG A 23 2.21 12.04 -9.89
N ALA A 24 1.20 12.84 -9.55
CA ALA A 24 0.98 14.15 -10.16
C ALA A 24 2.13 15.13 -9.88
N GLU A 25 2.78 14.98 -8.72
CA GLU A 25 3.96 15.76 -8.33
C GLU A 25 5.27 15.26 -8.98
N GLY A 26 5.21 14.25 -9.86
CA GLY A 26 6.38 13.70 -10.55
C GLY A 26 7.24 12.80 -9.66
N HIS A 27 6.81 12.53 -8.43
CA HIS A 27 7.43 11.54 -7.55
C HIS A 27 7.02 10.15 -8.05
N GLY A 28 7.78 9.65 -9.03
CA GLY A 28 7.78 8.24 -9.36
C GLY A 28 8.29 7.47 -8.15
N GLY A 29 7.39 7.04 -7.26
CA GLY A 29 7.68 5.88 -6.41
C GLY A 29 8.23 4.80 -7.34
N TRP A 30 9.33 4.16 -6.92
CA TRP A 30 10.36 3.42 -7.70
C TRP A 30 9.96 2.59 -8.94
N GLY A 31 8.69 2.44 -9.28
CA GLY A 31 8.15 1.80 -10.49
C GLY A 31 7.97 2.68 -11.73
N GLY A 32 7.80 4.01 -11.66
CA GLY A 32 7.57 4.83 -12.86
C GLY A 32 6.47 4.26 -13.79
N ASP A 33 6.77 4.08 -15.09
CA ASP A 33 5.87 3.45 -16.08
C ASP A 33 5.65 1.94 -15.86
N GLN A 34 6.46 1.29 -15.02
CA GLN A 34 6.32 -0.14 -14.69
C GLN A 34 5.44 -0.37 -13.46
N PHE A 35 4.73 0.67 -12.98
CA PHE A 35 3.95 0.59 -11.75
C PHE A 35 2.97 -0.59 -11.74
N ASP A 36 2.14 -0.73 -12.80
CA ASP A 36 1.12 -1.78 -12.86
C ASP A 36 1.76 -3.18 -12.88
N GLN A 37 2.83 -3.33 -13.66
CA GLN A 37 3.57 -4.58 -13.73
C GLN A 37 4.19 -4.95 -12.37
N ARG A 38 4.76 -3.97 -11.65
CA ARG A 38 5.32 -4.19 -10.32
C ARG A 38 4.26 -4.52 -9.29
N ARG A 39 3.08 -3.89 -9.37
CA ARG A 39 1.94 -4.24 -8.52
C ARG A 39 1.54 -5.69 -8.70
N VAL A 40 1.35 -6.14 -9.94
CA VAL A 40 1.03 -7.55 -10.26
C VAL A 40 2.10 -8.51 -9.74
N GLY A 41 3.38 -8.15 -9.91
CA GLY A 41 4.50 -8.92 -9.35
C GLY A 41 4.42 -9.07 -7.84
N TRP A 42 4.21 -7.96 -7.11
CA TRP A 42 4.10 -7.98 -5.65
C TRP A 42 2.87 -8.72 -5.14
N GLU A 43 1.71 -8.55 -5.77
CA GLU A 43 0.51 -9.32 -5.44
C GLU A 43 0.75 -10.83 -5.61
N THR A 44 1.49 -11.22 -6.66
CA THR A 44 1.85 -12.63 -6.89
C THR A 44 2.80 -13.14 -5.80
N THR A 45 3.87 -12.40 -5.51
CA THR A 45 4.83 -12.78 -4.46
C THR A 45 4.17 -12.91 -3.09
N LEU A 46 3.38 -11.91 -2.68
CA LEU A 46 2.70 -11.93 -1.37
C LEU A 46 1.73 -13.10 -1.25
N ARG A 47 0.96 -13.39 -2.31
CA ARG A 47 0.08 -14.56 -2.35
C ARG A 47 0.86 -15.85 -2.13
N THR A 48 1.97 -16.04 -2.84
CA THR A 48 2.83 -17.22 -2.66
C THR A 48 3.36 -17.32 -1.23
N LEU A 49 3.79 -16.21 -0.62
CA LEU A 49 4.25 -16.22 0.77
C LEU A 49 3.14 -16.61 1.76
N MET A 50 1.91 -16.13 1.55
CA MET A 50 0.75 -16.48 2.37
C MET A 50 0.36 -17.95 2.21
N GLU A 51 0.28 -18.45 0.97
CA GLU A 51 -0.06 -19.84 0.66
C GLU A 51 0.95 -20.83 1.26
N ASN A 52 2.23 -20.46 1.26
CA ASN A 52 3.31 -21.26 1.85
C ASN A 52 3.49 -21.00 3.36
N GLN A 53 2.59 -20.24 3.99
CA GLN A 53 2.61 -19.93 5.44
C GLN A 53 3.94 -19.31 5.91
N LEU A 54 4.59 -18.54 5.02
CA LEU A 54 5.83 -17.82 5.30
C LEU A 54 5.56 -16.42 5.91
N LEU A 55 4.29 -16.00 5.92
CA LEU A 55 3.80 -14.86 6.69
C LEU A 55 2.91 -15.35 7.83
N PRO A 56 2.88 -14.65 8.97
CA PRO A 56 1.90 -14.91 10.02
C PRO A 56 0.48 -14.76 9.45
N ALA A 57 -0.48 -15.58 9.89
CA ALA A 57 -1.87 -15.43 9.47
C ALA A 57 -2.44 -14.09 9.97
N ALA A 58 -3.22 -13.41 9.13
CA ALA A 58 -3.96 -12.22 9.55
C ALA A 58 -5.05 -12.58 10.58
N PRO A 59 -5.34 -11.70 11.57
CA PRO A 59 -4.72 -10.40 11.77
C PRO A 59 -3.32 -10.50 12.43
N ALA A 60 -2.34 -9.86 11.82
CA ALA A 60 -0.98 -9.77 12.34
C ALA A 60 -0.37 -8.40 12.03
N ARG A 61 0.66 -8.02 12.80
CA ARG A 61 1.41 -6.77 12.56
C ARG A 61 2.59 -7.01 11.64
N ILE A 62 2.77 -6.13 10.66
CA ILE A 62 3.90 -6.14 9.73
C ILE A 62 4.64 -4.81 9.81
N LEU A 63 5.97 -4.88 9.87
CA LEU A 63 6.86 -3.74 9.64
C LEU A 63 7.43 -3.87 8.23
N GLU A 64 7.13 -2.91 7.36
CA GLU A 64 7.70 -2.82 6.01
C GLU A 64 8.84 -1.79 6.01
N LEU A 65 10.04 -2.23 5.64
CA LEU A 65 11.23 -1.38 5.54
C LEU A 65 11.51 -1.04 4.09
N GLY A 66 11.72 0.24 3.80
CA GLY A 66 11.85 0.74 2.42
C GLY A 66 10.51 0.72 1.68
N CYS A 67 9.44 1.19 2.33
CA CYS A 67 8.09 1.08 1.80
C CYS A 67 7.82 1.95 0.57
N GLY A 68 8.72 2.89 0.24
CA GLY A 68 8.56 3.83 -0.86
C GLY A 68 7.23 4.56 -0.79
N ASN A 69 6.42 4.43 -1.84
CA ASN A 69 5.08 5.02 -1.90
C ASN A 69 3.98 4.19 -1.21
N GLY A 70 4.33 3.10 -0.52
CA GLY A 70 3.40 2.29 0.27
C GLY A 70 2.59 1.25 -0.52
N MET A 71 2.96 0.93 -1.77
CA MET A 71 2.20 -0.06 -2.58
C MET A 71 2.01 -1.40 -1.86
N ILE A 72 3.08 -1.98 -1.32
CA ILE A 72 3.03 -3.27 -0.62
C ILE A 72 2.27 -3.13 0.69
N SER A 73 2.49 -2.04 1.43
CA SER A 73 1.75 -1.72 2.66
C SER A 73 0.24 -1.75 2.42
N LEU A 74 -0.22 -1.15 1.33
CA LEU A 74 -1.64 -1.14 0.96
C LEU A 74 -2.15 -2.55 0.62
N ILE A 75 -1.39 -3.33 -0.16
CA ILE A 75 -1.78 -4.71 -0.50
C ILE A 75 -1.93 -5.53 0.79
N LEU A 76 -0.96 -5.46 1.71
CA LEU A 76 -1.01 -6.17 2.99
C LEU A 76 -2.14 -5.68 3.89
N ALA A 77 -2.37 -4.36 4.00
CA ALA A 77 -3.48 -3.82 4.78
C ALA A 77 -4.84 -4.34 4.27
N ASN A 78 -5.03 -4.41 2.96
CA ASN A 78 -6.25 -4.96 2.34
C ASN A 78 -6.42 -6.48 2.58
N GLN A 79 -5.36 -7.20 2.92
CA GLN A 79 -5.42 -8.61 3.33
C GLN A 79 -5.65 -8.78 4.86
N GLY A 80 -5.93 -7.69 5.59
CA GLY A 80 -6.26 -7.72 7.02
C GLY A 80 -5.08 -7.60 7.98
N TYR A 81 -3.89 -7.22 7.47
CA TYR A 81 -2.73 -6.96 8.30
C TYR A 81 -2.72 -5.53 8.84
N SER A 82 -2.14 -5.34 10.03
CA SER A 82 -1.81 -4.02 10.55
C SER A 82 -0.38 -3.68 10.14
N VAL A 83 -0.20 -2.73 9.23
CA VAL A 83 1.10 -2.45 8.60
C VAL A 83 1.66 -1.11 9.09
N VAL A 84 2.95 -1.10 9.43
CA VAL A 84 3.75 0.11 9.62
C VAL A 84 4.81 0.14 8.52
N GLY A 85 4.73 1.13 7.62
CA GLY A 85 5.74 1.38 6.61
C GLY A 85 6.78 2.40 7.10
N VAL A 86 8.05 2.12 6.85
CA VAL A 86 9.16 3.06 7.11
C VAL A 86 9.99 3.21 5.84
N ASP A 87 10.20 4.45 5.41
CA ASP A 87 11.16 4.79 4.37
C ASP A 87 12.04 5.95 4.85
N ILE A 88 13.32 5.94 4.47
CA ILE A 88 14.30 6.97 4.85
C ILE A 88 14.43 8.05 3.77
N SER A 89 13.90 7.79 2.57
CA SER A 89 13.82 8.77 1.50
C SER A 89 12.84 9.87 1.88
N ARG A 90 13.25 11.12 1.68
CA ARG A 90 12.42 12.31 1.93
C ARG A 90 11.47 12.65 0.77
N SER A 91 11.51 11.87 -0.31
CA SER A 91 10.88 12.16 -1.61
C SER A 91 9.59 12.95 -1.49
#